data_AF-A0A060Y6W9-F1
#
_entry.id   AF-A0A060Y6W9-F1
#
_cell.length_a   1.000
_cell.length_b   1.000
_cell.length_c   1.000
_cell.angle_alpha   90.00
_cell.angle_beta   90.00
_cell.angle_gamma   90.00
#
_symmetry.space_group_name_H-M   'P 1'
#
loop_
_entity.id
_entity.type
_entity.pdbx_description
1 polymer ?
#
loop_
_entity_poly.entity_id
_entity_poly.type
_entity_poly.pdbx_seq_one_letter_code
_entity_poly.pdbx_strand_id
1 'polypeptide(L)'
;VGVCVDSLSPPLSSDESMQKLFEGGKGSVFQRVLSWVPSHNHQLQLAGALAIANFARNDGNCIHMVESGIVQKLLELLDRHVDEGNVTVQHAALSALRNLAIPVVNKAKMLSAGVSDTVLKFLPSEMPPVQFKLLGTLRMLIDTQADAADQLGTNGKLVERLVEWCEAKDHAGVMGESNRLLSALIRHSKSKDVVKTVIQGAGVKHLVVMATSEHMIMQNEALVALGLIAGLDLVGAEKDFVGAGLVQVLHKLLSDEMSAPEVKYNSMVIICAVMGSEPLHKEVQGLAFIDVVSKLRSHENKTVSHQASLTEQRLTAQS
;
A
#
# COMPACT_ATOMS: atom_id res chain seq x y z
N VAL A 1 16.12 11.53 -38.05
CA VAL A 1 16.39 12.16 -36.74
C VAL A 1 15.18 13.01 -36.41
N GLY A 2 14.44 12.66 -35.34
CA GLY A 2 13.18 13.31 -34.97
C GLY A 2 11.92 12.62 -35.51
N VAL A 3 11.63 11.40 -35.04
CA VAL A 3 10.25 10.89 -35.07
C VAL A 3 9.68 11.14 -33.69
N CYS A 4 8.66 11.97 -33.62
CA CYS A 4 7.98 12.40 -32.41
C CYS A 4 7.57 11.17 -31.57
N VAL A 5 8.04 11.13 -30.32
CA VAL A 5 7.58 10.18 -29.30
C VAL A 5 6.08 10.39 -29.00
N ASP A 6 5.53 11.55 -29.35
CA ASP A 6 4.10 11.86 -29.27
C ASP A 6 3.23 11.09 -30.29
N SER A 7 3.81 10.54 -31.36
CA SER A 7 3.06 9.80 -32.39
C SER A 7 2.75 8.33 -32.02
N LEU A 8 3.35 7.81 -30.95
CA LEU A 8 3.02 6.49 -30.41
C LEU A 8 1.92 6.55 -29.32
N SER A 9 1.46 7.75 -28.95
CA SER A 9 0.45 7.95 -27.90
C SER A 9 -0.97 7.50 -28.29
N PRO A 10 -1.47 7.68 -29.54
CA PRO A 10 -2.82 7.22 -29.87
C PRO A 10 -2.99 5.70 -30.10
N PRO A 11 -2.17 4.99 -30.90
CA PRO A 11 -2.45 3.61 -31.28
C PRO A 11 -2.03 2.55 -30.24
N LEU A 12 -1.22 2.91 -29.24
CA LEU A 12 -0.84 2.04 -28.10
C LEU A 12 -1.82 2.11 -26.92
N SER A 13 -2.91 2.88 -27.04
CA SER A 13 -3.83 3.10 -25.92
C SER A 13 -4.89 2.00 -25.79
N SER A 14 -5.37 1.43 -26.90
CA SER A 14 -6.38 0.37 -26.86
C SER A 14 -5.74 -0.98 -26.49
N ASP A 15 -6.40 -1.70 -25.59
CA ASP A 15 -5.92 -3.01 -25.12
C ASP A 15 -5.76 -4.02 -26.27
N GLU A 16 -6.61 -3.92 -27.29
CA GLU A 16 -6.56 -4.78 -28.48
C GLU A 16 -5.29 -4.54 -29.32
N SER A 17 -4.92 -3.27 -29.57
CA SER A 17 -3.71 -2.94 -30.31
C SER A 17 -2.46 -3.37 -29.55
N MET A 18 -2.43 -3.15 -28.23
CA MET A 18 -1.32 -3.60 -27.39
C MET A 18 -1.16 -5.11 -27.40
N GLN A 19 -2.28 -5.86 -27.36
CA GLN A 19 -2.21 -7.32 -27.40
C GLN A 19 -1.69 -7.84 -28.75
N LYS A 20 -2.09 -7.21 -29.86
CA LYS A 20 -1.56 -7.52 -31.20
C LYS A 20 -0.06 -7.27 -31.30
N LEU A 21 0.42 -6.15 -30.75
CA LEU A 21 1.85 -5.80 -30.76
C LEU A 21 2.69 -6.66 -29.81
N PHE A 22 2.08 -7.18 -28.74
CA PHE A 22 2.72 -8.11 -27.83
C PHE A 22 2.91 -9.49 -28.48
N GLU A 23 1.88 -9.96 -29.20
CA GLU A 23 1.87 -11.24 -29.93
C GLU A 23 2.40 -12.41 -29.08
N GLY A 24 1.88 -12.54 -27.85
CA GLY A 24 2.32 -13.57 -26.91
C GLY A 24 3.82 -13.51 -26.57
N GLY A 25 4.39 -12.31 -26.54
CA GLY A 25 5.81 -12.04 -26.30
C GLY A 25 6.73 -12.24 -27.51
N LYS A 26 6.18 -12.56 -28.69
CA LYS A 26 6.96 -12.78 -29.91
C LYS A 26 6.87 -11.63 -30.92
N GLY A 27 6.06 -10.62 -30.61
CA GLY A 27 5.81 -9.50 -31.51
C GLY A 27 7.07 -8.74 -31.85
N SER A 28 7.26 -8.41 -33.13
CA SER A 28 8.47 -7.72 -33.61
C SER A 28 8.69 -6.37 -32.90
N VAL A 29 7.60 -5.66 -32.58
CA VAL A 29 7.64 -4.41 -31.82
C VAL A 29 8.05 -4.67 -30.37
N PHE A 30 7.47 -5.67 -29.70
CA PHE A 30 7.86 -6.04 -28.34
C PHE A 30 9.34 -6.44 -28.27
N GLN A 31 9.81 -7.28 -29.20
CA GLN A 31 11.22 -7.68 -29.28
C GLN A 31 12.16 -6.48 -29.50
N ARG A 32 11.73 -5.49 -30.30
CA ARG A 32 12.48 -4.25 -30.46
C ARG A 32 12.52 -3.43 -29.17
N VAL A 33 11.39 -3.31 -28.47
CA VAL A 33 11.28 -2.63 -27.17
C VAL A 33 12.23 -3.24 -26.13
N LEU A 34 12.36 -4.57 -26.09
CA LEU A 34 13.31 -5.26 -25.19
C LEU A 34 14.76 -4.81 -25.41
N SER A 35 15.13 -4.45 -26.64
CA SER A 35 16.47 -3.93 -26.96
C SER A 35 16.67 -2.47 -26.56
N TRP A 36 15.59 -1.70 -26.36
CA TRP A 36 15.66 -0.28 -26.00
C TRP A 36 15.95 -0.06 -24.51
N VAL A 37 15.41 -0.91 -23.65
CA VAL A 37 15.61 -0.85 -22.18
C VAL A 37 17.10 -0.85 -21.78
N PRO A 38 17.96 -1.77 -22.27
CA PRO A 38 19.38 -1.76 -21.92
C PRO A 38 20.20 -0.72 -22.72
N SER A 39 19.62 0.02 -23.66
CA SER A 39 20.38 0.95 -24.50
C SER A 39 21.02 2.10 -23.69
N HIS A 40 21.94 2.83 -24.30
CA HIS A 40 22.55 4.05 -23.74
C HIS A 40 21.81 5.34 -24.13
N ASN A 41 20.73 5.25 -24.91
CA ASN A 41 19.97 6.42 -25.33
C ASN A 41 18.78 6.63 -24.39
N HIS A 42 18.77 7.75 -23.67
CA HIS A 42 17.71 8.07 -22.70
C HIS A 42 16.29 8.06 -23.30
N GLN A 43 16.11 8.49 -24.56
CA GLN A 43 14.80 8.45 -25.21
C GLN A 43 14.35 7.01 -25.48
N LEU A 44 15.27 6.13 -25.88
CA LEU A 44 14.97 4.72 -26.07
C LEU A 44 14.70 4.01 -24.75
N GLN A 45 15.49 4.28 -23.70
CA GLN A 45 15.23 3.75 -22.37
C GLN A 45 13.84 4.15 -21.86
N LEU A 46 13.49 5.44 -21.97
CA LEU A 46 12.17 5.97 -21.60
C LEU A 46 11.06 5.28 -22.40
N ALA A 47 11.16 5.30 -23.73
CA ALA A 47 10.18 4.68 -24.61
C ALA A 47 10.04 3.18 -24.35
N GLY A 48 11.17 2.50 -24.10
CA GLY A 48 11.22 1.08 -23.77
C GLY A 48 10.50 0.78 -22.47
N ALA A 49 10.85 1.46 -21.38
CA ALA A 49 10.22 1.26 -20.08
C ALA A 49 8.71 1.60 -20.09
N LEU A 50 8.30 2.67 -20.77
CA LEU A 50 6.88 3.02 -20.95
C LEU A 50 6.14 1.95 -21.76
N ALA A 51 6.74 1.45 -22.84
CA ALA A 51 6.13 0.39 -23.63
C ALA A 51 5.96 -0.90 -22.81
N ILE A 52 6.95 -1.28 -22.00
CA ILE A 52 6.81 -2.42 -21.07
C ILE A 52 5.68 -2.18 -20.07
N ALA A 53 5.57 -0.99 -19.47
CA ALA A 53 4.48 -0.65 -18.56
C ALA A 53 3.10 -0.77 -19.24
N ASN A 54 3.00 -0.40 -20.52
CA ASN A 54 1.77 -0.51 -21.31
C ASN A 54 1.46 -1.95 -21.74
N PHE A 55 2.48 -2.79 -22.00
CA PHE A 55 2.29 -4.22 -22.23
C PHE A 55 1.83 -4.95 -20.96
N ALA A 56 2.26 -4.46 -19.78
CA ALA A 56 1.96 -4.99 -18.46
C ALA A 56 0.56 -4.56 -17.94
N ARG A 57 -0.47 -4.59 -18.80
CA ARG A 57 -1.85 -4.21 -18.43
C ARG A 57 -2.80 -5.39 -18.21
N ASN A 58 -2.33 -6.61 -18.40
CA ASN A 58 -3.07 -7.83 -18.06
C ASN A 58 -2.13 -8.89 -17.48
N ASP A 59 -2.70 -9.78 -16.67
CA ASP A 59 -1.93 -10.79 -15.94
C ASP A 59 -1.11 -11.69 -16.88
N GLY A 60 -1.69 -12.15 -17.99
CA GLY A 60 -1.01 -13.02 -18.95
C GLY A 60 0.29 -12.41 -19.49
N ASN A 61 0.24 -11.16 -19.92
CA ASN A 61 1.42 -10.45 -20.41
C ASN A 61 2.44 -10.21 -19.29
N CYS A 62 1.98 -9.79 -18.10
CA CYS A 62 2.86 -9.58 -16.94
C CYS A 62 3.61 -10.85 -16.58
N ILE A 63 2.93 -11.99 -16.50
CA ILE A 63 3.51 -13.29 -16.17
C ILE A 63 4.56 -13.69 -17.20
N HIS A 64 4.21 -13.61 -18.49
CA HIS A 64 5.12 -13.95 -19.58
C HIS A 64 6.38 -13.08 -19.58
N MET A 65 6.24 -11.78 -19.34
CA MET A 65 7.37 -10.85 -19.33
C MET A 65 8.31 -11.10 -18.13
N VAL A 66 7.77 -11.40 -16.94
CA VAL A 66 8.60 -11.78 -15.78
C VAL A 66 9.37 -13.07 -16.06
N GLU A 67 8.72 -14.08 -16.66
CA GLU A 67 9.37 -15.33 -17.06
C GLU A 67 10.44 -15.14 -18.14
N SER A 68 10.25 -14.16 -19.01
CA SER A 68 11.20 -13.81 -20.07
C SER A 68 12.36 -12.91 -19.59
N GLY A 69 12.44 -12.61 -18.28
CA GLY A 69 13.56 -11.89 -17.69
C GLY A 69 13.53 -10.37 -17.88
N ILE A 70 12.36 -9.75 -18.15
CA ILE A 70 12.28 -8.28 -18.28
C ILE A 70 12.68 -7.57 -16.98
N VAL A 71 12.40 -8.21 -15.83
CA VAL A 71 12.65 -7.65 -14.50
C VAL A 71 14.12 -7.29 -14.36
N GLN A 72 15.03 -8.21 -14.70
CA GLN A 72 16.47 -7.95 -14.60
C GLN A 72 16.93 -6.77 -15.45
N LYS A 73 16.40 -6.64 -16.68
CA LYS A 73 16.71 -5.49 -17.55
C LYS A 73 16.22 -4.16 -16.96
N LEU A 74 15.07 -4.16 -16.28
CA LEU A 74 14.55 -2.98 -15.60
C LEU A 74 15.37 -2.64 -14.35
N LEU A 75 15.85 -3.64 -13.62
CA LEU A 75 16.73 -3.43 -12.46
C LEU A 75 18.08 -2.84 -12.89
N GLU A 76 18.71 -3.40 -13.92
CA GLU A 76 19.93 -2.86 -14.53
C GLU A 76 19.73 -1.43 -15.09
N LEU A 77 18.55 -1.13 -15.63
CA LEU A 77 18.20 0.22 -16.05
C LEU A 77 18.10 1.17 -14.85
N LEU A 78 17.41 0.77 -13.78
CA LEU A 78 17.29 1.58 -12.58
C LEU A 78 18.65 1.83 -11.91
N ASP A 79 19.49 0.80 -11.80
CA ASP A 79 20.81 0.91 -11.18
C ASP A 79 21.72 1.94 -11.89
N ARG A 80 21.58 2.11 -13.20
CA ARG A 80 22.29 3.16 -13.96
C ARG A 80 21.77 4.58 -13.70
N HIS A 81 20.63 4.72 -13.02
CA HIS A 81 19.93 5.98 -12.83
C HIS A 81 19.72 6.34 -11.34
N VAL A 82 20.45 5.75 -10.39
CA VAL A 82 20.23 6.02 -8.94
C VAL A 82 20.66 7.44 -8.53
N ASP A 83 21.88 7.87 -8.84
CA ASP A 83 22.45 9.11 -8.30
C ASP A 83 22.06 10.36 -9.11
N GLU A 84 22.48 10.42 -10.39
CA GLU A 84 22.22 11.54 -11.32
C GLU A 84 21.39 11.07 -12.53
N GLY A 85 20.42 10.20 -12.27
CA GLY A 85 19.62 9.58 -13.30
C GLY A 85 18.51 10.48 -13.86
N ASN A 86 18.11 10.21 -15.09
CA ASN A 86 16.92 10.80 -15.68
C ASN A 86 15.62 10.36 -14.92
N VAL A 87 14.99 11.31 -14.23
CA VAL A 87 13.75 11.11 -13.45
C VAL A 87 12.62 10.50 -14.28
N THR A 88 12.50 10.86 -15.56
CA THR A 88 11.45 10.30 -16.43
C THR A 88 11.67 8.82 -16.69
N VAL A 89 12.93 8.39 -16.82
CA VAL A 89 13.30 6.97 -16.99
C VAL A 89 13.06 6.21 -15.69
N GLN A 90 13.45 6.78 -14.53
CA GLN A 90 13.17 6.19 -13.21
C GLN A 90 11.66 5.94 -13.03
N HIS A 91 10.84 6.96 -13.29
CA HIS A 91 9.39 6.88 -13.19
C HIS A 91 8.81 5.80 -14.13
N ALA A 92 9.27 5.73 -15.38
CA ALA A 92 8.80 4.74 -16.35
C ALA A 92 9.18 3.31 -15.95
N ALA A 93 10.42 3.10 -15.51
CA ALA A 93 10.89 1.78 -15.07
C ALA A 93 10.18 1.31 -13.80
N LEU A 94 10.01 2.18 -12.80
CA LEU A 94 9.22 1.88 -11.60
C LEU A 94 7.74 1.64 -11.93
N SER A 95 7.18 2.35 -12.92
CA SER A 95 5.82 2.09 -13.40
C SER A 95 5.67 0.70 -14.01
N ALA A 96 6.65 0.26 -14.80
CA ALA A 96 6.68 -1.09 -15.33
C ALA A 96 6.76 -2.14 -14.21
N LEU A 97 7.69 -1.97 -13.25
CA LEU A 97 7.81 -2.89 -12.10
C LEU A 97 6.54 -2.97 -11.27
N ARG A 98 5.90 -1.83 -10.97
CA ARG A 98 4.62 -1.81 -10.26
C ARG A 98 3.56 -2.67 -10.95
N ASN A 99 3.42 -2.54 -12.27
CA ASN A 99 2.44 -3.28 -13.05
C ASN A 99 2.77 -4.78 -13.10
N LEU A 100 4.05 -5.12 -13.32
CA LEU A 100 4.52 -6.50 -13.33
C LEU A 100 4.31 -7.21 -11.98
N ALA A 101 4.29 -6.47 -10.87
CA ALA A 101 4.06 -6.97 -9.52
C ALA A 101 2.57 -7.16 -9.16
N ILE A 102 1.63 -6.80 -10.04
CA ILE A 102 0.19 -6.98 -9.78
C ILE A 102 -0.18 -8.48 -9.64
N PRO A 103 0.16 -9.37 -10.59
CA PRO A 103 -0.23 -10.78 -10.48
C PRO A 103 0.47 -11.48 -9.32
N VAL A 104 -0.30 -12.24 -8.54
CA VAL A 104 0.21 -12.96 -7.35
C VAL A 104 1.41 -13.86 -7.69
N VAL A 105 1.37 -14.56 -8.81
CA VAL A 105 2.45 -15.48 -9.24
C VAL A 105 3.78 -14.78 -9.56
N ASN A 106 3.75 -13.47 -9.81
CA ASN A 106 4.95 -12.69 -10.11
C ASN A 106 5.65 -12.19 -8.86
N LYS A 107 4.92 -11.95 -7.77
CA LYS A 107 5.44 -11.30 -6.56
C LYS A 107 6.66 -12.04 -6.00
N ALA A 108 6.54 -13.35 -5.76
CA ALA A 108 7.66 -14.17 -5.29
C ALA A 108 8.86 -14.16 -6.24
N LYS A 109 8.63 -14.29 -7.56
CA LYS A 109 9.69 -14.26 -8.59
C LYS A 109 10.43 -12.91 -8.58
N MET A 110 9.70 -11.81 -8.47
CA MET A 110 10.23 -10.46 -8.43
C MET A 110 10.99 -10.17 -7.12
N LEU A 111 10.49 -10.65 -5.99
CA LEU A 111 11.19 -10.59 -4.70
C LEU A 111 12.52 -11.35 -4.77
N SER A 112 12.51 -12.59 -5.27
CA SER A 112 13.75 -13.37 -5.47
C SER A 112 14.73 -12.73 -6.44
N ALA A 113 14.25 -11.91 -7.38
CA ALA A 113 15.09 -11.16 -8.31
C ALA A 113 15.73 -9.90 -7.70
N GLY A 114 15.43 -9.55 -6.45
CA GLY A 114 15.99 -8.37 -5.77
C GLY A 114 15.27 -7.05 -6.09
N VAL A 115 14.02 -7.10 -6.57
CA VAL A 115 13.27 -5.88 -6.93
C VAL A 115 13.12 -4.93 -5.73
N SER A 116 12.85 -5.45 -4.53
CA SER A 116 12.73 -4.62 -3.31
C SER A 116 14.01 -3.82 -3.07
N ASP A 117 15.18 -4.46 -3.19
CA ASP A 117 16.47 -3.87 -2.86
C ASP A 117 16.83 -2.75 -3.84
N THR A 118 16.62 -2.97 -5.14
CA THR A 118 16.83 -1.93 -6.16
C THR A 118 15.84 -0.77 -6.00
N VAL A 119 14.56 -1.06 -5.74
CA VAL A 119 13.54 -0.01 -5.56
C VAL A 119 13.88 0.86 -4.34
N LEU A 120 14.35 0.28 -3.24
CA LEU A 120 14.73 1.03 -2.03
C LEU A 120 15.90 2.01 -2.24
N LYS A 121 16.73 1.83 -3.28
CA LYS A 121 17.79 2.80 -3.62
C LYS A 121 17.24 4.19 -3.96
N PHE A 122 15.96 4.28 -4.35
CA PHE A 122 15.29 5.55 -4.68
C PHE A 122 14.54 6.19 -3.51
N LEU A 123 14.66 5.66 -2.28
CA LEU A 123 14.11 6.31 -1.08
C LEU A 123 14.56 7.77 -0.88
N PRO A 124 15.82 8.16 -1.21
CA PRO A 124 16.26 9.55 -1.13
C PRO A 124 15.68 10.47 -2.22
N SER A 125 14.92 9.94 -3.19
CA SER A 125 14.36 10.76 -4.25
C SER A 125 13.37 11.78 -3.70
N GLU A 126 13.55 13.05 -4.09
CA GLU A 126 12.62 14.15 -3.79
C GLU A 126 11.57 14.36 -4.89
N MET A 127 11.52 13.47 -5.89
CA MET A 127 10.61 13.60 -7.03
C MET A 127 9.31 12.83 -6.78
N PRO A 128 8.14 13.49 -6.60
CA PRO A 128 6.88 12.83 -6.27
C PRO A 128 6.46 11.72 -7.26
N PRO A 129 6.65 11.86 -8.59
CA PRO A 129 6.34 10.78 -9.53
C PRO A 129 7.17 9.51 -9.31
N VAL A 130 8.40 9.63 -8.81
CA VAL A 130 9.29 8.51 -8.49
C VAL A 130 8.86 7.89 -7.17
N GLN A 131 8.66 8.72 -6.13
CA GLN A 131 8.17 8.31 -4.81
C GLN A 131 6.87 7.51 -4.93
N PHE A 132 5.89 8.03 -5.67
CA PHE A 132 4.59 7.37 -5.86
C PHE A 132 4.73 5.97 -6.50
N LYS A 133 5.60 5.83 -7.52
CA LYS A 133 5.80 4.54 -8.20
C LYS A 133 6.64 3.58 -7.38
N LEU A 134 7.62 4.07 -6.62
CA LEU A 134 8.36 3.30 -5.62
C LEU A 134 7.41 2.69 -4.58
N LEU A 135 6.60 3.54 -3.94
CA LEU A 135 5.66 3.13 -2.89
C LEU A 135 4.65 2.11 -3.42
N GLY A 136 4.09 2.38 -4.60
CA GLY A 136 3.18 1.46 -5.26
C GLY A 136 3.83 0.13 -5.62
N THR A 137 5.09 0.11 -6.05
CA THR A 137 5.82 -1.13 -6.35
C THR A 137 6.01 -1.97 -5.09
N LEU A 138 6.50 -1.36 -4.00
CA LEU A 138 6.68 -2.06 -2.72
C LEU A 138 5.35 -2.61 -2.19
N ARG A 139 4.27 -1.82 -2.24
CA ARG A 139 2.94 -2.29 -1.80
C ARG A 139 2.43 -3.47 -2.62
N MET A 140 2.64 -3.45 -3.94
CA MET A 140 2.26 -4.59 -4.78
C MET A 140 3.09 -5.84 -4.45
N LEU A 141 4.38 -5.71 -4.19
CA LEU A 141 5.26 -6.85 -3.91
C LEU A 141 4.93 -7.56 -2.60
N ILE A 142 4.57 -6.82 -1.54
CA ILE A 142 4.29 -7.41 -0.21
C ILE A 142 2.88 -8.00 -0.07
N ASP A 143 2.00 -7.74 -1.04
CA ASP A 143 0.63 -8.24 -0.97
C ASP A 143 0.62 -9.77 -0.92
N THR A 144 0.11 -10.32 0.18
CA THR A 144 0.14 -11.75 0.54
C THR A 144 1.54 -12.37 0.72
N GLN A 145 2.60 -11.56 0.83
CA GLN A 145 3.97 -12.02 1.03
C GLN A 145 4.48 -11.62 2.43
N ALA A 146 4.21 -12.49 3.42
CA ALA A 146 4.49 -12.21 4.83
C ALA A 146 5.97 -11.93 5.11
N ASP A 147 6.89 -12.76 4.61
CA ASP A 147 8.33 -12.58 4.85
C ASP A 147 8.86 -11.27 4.26
N ALA A 148 8.39 -10.90 3.07
CA ALA A 148 8.78 -9.62 2.45
C ALA A 148 8.19 -8.42 3.20
N ALA A 149 6.94 -8.53 3.66
CA ALA A 149 6.32 -7.51 4.50
C ALA A 149 7.05 -7.35 5.84
N ASP A 150 7.51 -8.45 6.45
CA ASP A 150 8.28 -8.45 7.69
C ASP A 150 9.66 -7.80 7.49
N GLN A 151 10.41 -8.24 6.49
CA GLN A 151 11.72 -7.68 6.16
C GLN A 151 11.65 -6.17 5.86
N LEU A 152 10.68 -5.73 5.05
CA LEU A 152 10.49 -4.31 4.77
C LEU A 152 9.97 -3.55 5.99
N GLY A 153 9.08 -4.15 6.78
CA GLY A 153 8.43 -3.51 7.93
C GLY A 153 9.35 -3.28 9.12
N THR A 154 10.37 -4.14 9.27
CA THR A 154 11.43 -4.00 10.28
C THR A 154 12.54 -3.04 9.85
N ASN A 155 12.56 -2.61 8.59
CA ASN A 155 13.51 -1.62 8.10
C ASN A 155 13.13 -0.21 8.61
N GLY A 156 13.73 0.19 9.74
CA GLY A 156 13.47 1.48 10.38
C GLY A 156 13.65 2.69 9.46
N LYS A 157 14.64 2.67 8.54
CA LYS A 157 14.86 3.76 7.58
C LYS A 157 13.72 3.90 6.58
N LEU A 158 13.16 2.77 6.12
CA LEU A 158 11.99 2.79 5.27
C LEU A 158 10.80 3.38 6.04
N VAL A 159 10.53 2.86 7.24
CA VAL A 159 9.38 3.30 8.05
C VAL A 159 9.47 4.80 8.40
N GLU A 160 10.65 5.29 8.79
CA GLU A 160 10.92 6.72 9.02
C GLU A 160 10.56 7.55 7.78
N ARG A 161 11.06 7.15 6.61
CA ARG A 161 10.76 7.84 5.35
C ARG A 161 9.28 7.77 4.95
N LEU A 162 8.59 6.66 5.24
CA LEU A 162 7.15 6.55 5.02
C LEU A 162 6.39 7.57 5.88
N VAL A 163 6.77 7.71 7.14
CA VAL A 163 6.15 8.65 8.07
C VAL A 163 6.38 10.10 7.62
N GLU A 164 7.58 10.45 7.16
CA GLU A 164 7.84 11.76 6.53
C GLU A 164 6.90 12.02 5.34
N TRP A 165 6.75 11.05 4.43
CA TRP A 165 5.85 11.19 3.29
C TRP A 165 4.36 11.20 3.66
N CYS A 166 3.97 10.64 4.80
CA CYS A 166 2.62 10.80 5.34
C CYS A 166 2.32 12.24 5.78
N GLU A 167 3.35 13.08 5.96
CA GLU A 167 3.23 14.50 6.31
C GLU A 167 3.35 15.44 5.09
N ALA A 168 3.66 14.90 3.90
CA ALA A 168 3.86 15.66 2.66
C ALA A 168 2.53 16.17 2.06
N LYS A 169 1.99 17.26 2.62
CA LYS A 169 0.69 17.85 2.24
C LYS A 169 0.60 18.28 0.78
N ASP A 170 1.71 18.68 0.17
CA ASP A 170 1.73 19.17 -1.21
C ASP A 170 1.55 18.06 -2.26
N HIS A 171 1.63 16.79 -1.83
CA HIS A 171 1.61 15.62 -2.72
C HIS A 171 0.67 14.54 -2.19
N ALA A 172 -0.64 14.81 -2.23
CA ALA A 172 -1.69 13.90 -1.74
C ALA A 172 -1.56 12.45 -2.27
N GLY A 173 -1.11 12.26 -3.51
CA GLY A 173 -0.87 10.92 -4.07
C GLY A 173 0.23 10.14 -3.35
N VAL A 174 1.37 10.79 -3.05
CA VAL A 174 2.49 10.18 -2.31
C VAL A 174 2.08 9.93 -0.87
N MET A 175 1.44 10.91 -0.23
CA MET A 175 0.89 10.79 1.13
C MET A 175 -0.06 9.60 1.24
N GLY A 176 -1.00 9.45 0.30
CA GLY A 176 -1.95 8.34 0.27
C GLY A 176 -1.26 6.98 0.08
N GLU A 177 -0.32 6.88 -0.87
CA GLU A 177 0.39 5.62 -1.12
C GLU A 177 1.29 5.22 0.06
N SER A 178 1.91 6.20 0.75
CA SER A 178 2.73 5.98 1.95
C SER A 178 1.90 5.44 3.11
N ASN A 179 0.75 6.07 3.40
CA ASN A 179 -0.20 5.60 4.41
C ASN A 179 -0.64 4.15 4.15
N ARG A 180 -0.96 3.84 2.88
CA ARG A 180 -1.36 2.49 2.48
C ARG A 180 -0.22 1.48 2.60
N LEU A 181 1.02 1.87 2.36
CA LEU A 181 2.17 0.99 2.54
C LEU A 181 2.44 0.72 4.02
N LEU A 182 2.38 1.72 4.91
CA LEU A 182 2.45 1.51 6.36
C LEU A 182 1.40 0.51 6.85
N SER A 183 0.15 0.68 6.43
CA SER A 183 -0.93 -0.28 6.73
C SER A 183 -0.62 -1.68 6.17
N ALA A 184 -0.17 -1.76 4.92
CA ALA A 184 0.13 -3.02 4.25
C ALA A 184 1.26 -3.81 4.94
N LEU A 185 2.32 -3.14 5.40
CA LEU A 185 3.43 -3.77 6.13
C LEU A 185 2.92 -4.51 7.37
N ILE A 186 2.04 -3.88 8.17
CA ILE A 186 1.44 -4.51 9.36
C ILE A 186 0.50 -5.65 8.95
N ARG A 187 -0.41 -5.42 7.99
CA ARG A 187 -1.45 -6.39 7.62
C ARG A 187 -0.90 -7.67 7.01
N HIS A 188 0.12 -7.55 6.17
CA HIS A 188 0.66 -8.70 5.45
C HIS A 188 1.75 -9.44 6.25
N SER A 189 2.53 -8.74 7.08
CA SER A 189 3.48 -9.41 7.99
C SER A 189 2.79 -10.04 9.20
N LYS A 190 1.79 -9.35 9.79
CA LYS A 190 1.20 -9.66 11.10
C LYS A 190 2.26 -9.83 12.20
N SER A 191 3.39 -9.14 12.04
CA SER A 191 4.57 -9.28 12.88
C SER A 191 4.56 -8.26 14.01
N LYS A 192 4.87 -8.73 15.23
CA LYS A 192 5.03 -7.84 16.39
C LYS A 192 6.22 -6.91 16.22
N ASP A 193 7.28 -7.34 15.56
CA ASP A 193 8.48 -6.53 15.37
C ASP A 193 8.22 -5.40 14.37
N VAL A 194 7.49 -5.67 13.28
CA VAL A 194 6.99 -4.62 12.38
C VAL A 194 6.09 -3.62 13.11
N VAL A 195 5.16 -4.10 13.95
CA VAL A 195 4.30 -3.22 14.77
C VAL A 195 5.16 -2.31 15.65
N LYS A 196 6.18 -2.84 16.34
CA LYS A 196 7.10 -2.04 17.15
C LYS A 196 7.85 -1.01 16.34
N THR A 197 8.36 -1.37 15.16
CA THR A 197 9.06 -0.43 14.28
C THR A 197 8.13 0.71 13.85
N VAL A 198 6.87 0.41 13.51
CA VAL A 198 5.88 1.44 13.14
C VAL A 198 5.50 2.35 14.31
N ILE A 199 5.36 1.80 15.53
CA ILE A 199 5.13 2.60 16.75
C ILE A 199 6.33 3.52 17.01
N GLN A 200 7.55 2.98 17.02
CA GLN A 200 8.77 3.75 17.25
C GLN A 200 9.00 4.84 16.19
N GLY A 201 8.59 4.57 14.95
CA GLY A 201 8.61 5.54 13.85
C GLY A 201 7.49 6.58 13.89
N ALA A 202 6.61 6.57 14.90
CA ALA A 202 5.43 7.45 14.99
C ALA A 202 4.42 7.29 13.84
N GLY A 203 4.32 6.08 13.26
CA GLY A 203 3.41 5.78 12.15
C GLY A 203 1.95 5.57 12.56
N VAL A 204 1.67 5.29 13.83
CA VAL A 204 0.32 4.99 14.33
C VAL A 204 -0.66 6.14 14.09
N LYS A 205 -0.24 7.40 14.36
CA LYS A 205 -1.08 8.59 14.15
C LYS A 205 -1.59 8.71 12.72
N HIS A 206 -0.77 8.32 11.74
CA HIS A 206 -1.13 8.37 10.33
C HIS A 206 -2.16 7.30 9.96
N LEU A 207 -2.07 6.10 10.54
CA LEU A 207 -3.09 5.07 10.38
C LEU A 207 -4.43 5.48 11.01
N VAL A 208 -4.41 6.16 12.17
CA VAL A 208 -5.64 6.70 12.78
C VAL A 208 -6.29 7.75 11.88
N VAL A 209 -5.51 8.67 11.30
CA VAL A 209 -6.02 9.63 10.31
C VAL A 209 -6.57 8.93 9.07
N MET A 210 -5.86 7.92 8.56
CA MET A 210 -6.28 7.13 7.39
C MET A 210 -7.60 6.40 7.62
N ALA A 211 -7.93 6.00 8.86
CA ALA A 211 -9.22 5.42 9.21
C ALA A 211 -10.41 6.39 9.00
N THR A 212 -10.14 7.69 8.84
CA THR A 212 -11.14 8.72 8.50
C THR A 212 -11.12 9.15 7.04
N SER A 213 -10.35 8.48 6.17
CA SER A 213 -10.26 8.78 4.74
C SER A 213 -11.63 8.74 4.05
N GLU A 214 -11.87 9.55 3.03
CA GLU A 214 -13.09 9.45 2.21
C GLU A 214 -13.16 8.13 1.40
N HIS A 215 -12.03 7.45 1.21
CA HIS A 215 -11.96 6.21 0.48
C HIS A 215 -12.14 5.01 1.42
N MET A 216 -13.29 4.33 1.30
CA MET A 216 -13.65 3.16 2.11
C MET A 216 -12.58 2.07 2.15
N ILE A 217 -11.87 1.83 1.05
CA ILE A 217 -10.77 0.85 1.00
C ILE A 217 -9.65 1.25 1.97
N MET A 218 -9.27 2.53 2.00
CA MET A 218 -8.24 3.04 2.90
C MET A 218 -8.72 3.03 4.36
N GLN A 219 -9.98 3.39 4.61
CA GLN A 219 -10.55 3.28 5.96
C GLN A 219 -10.42 1.85 6.50
N ASN A 220 -10.82 0.86 5.71
CA ASN A 220 -10.77 -0.54 6.10
C ASN A 220 -9.32 -1.05 6.27
N GLU A 221 -8.42 -0.71 5.34
CA GLU A 221 -6.99 -1.02 5.45
C GLU A 221 -6.40 -0.47 6.76
N ALA A 222 -6.73 0.76 7.14
CA ALA A 222 -6.29 1.36 8.38
C ALA A 222 -6.85 0.65 9.60
N LEU A 223 -8.16 0.40 9.66
CA LEU A 223 -8.80 -0.25 10.81
C LEU A 223 -8.25 -1.66 11.05
N VAL A 224 -8.03 -2.45 9.99
CA VAL A 224 -7.42 -3.78 10.14
C VAL A 224 -5.99 -3.67 10.70
N ALA A 225 -5.19 -2.71 10.22
CA ALA A 225 -3.85 -2.48 10.74
C ALA A 225 -3.86 -2.03 12.21
N LEU A 226 -4.75 -1.10 12.59
CA LEU A 226 -4.94 -0.63 13.96
C LEU A 226 -5.39 -1.76 14.90
N GLY A 227 -6.29 -2.63 14.45
CA GLY A 227 -6.70 -3.83 15.20
C GLY A 227 -5.55 -4.80 15.43
N LEU A 228 -4.67 -5.00 14.44
CA LEU A 228 -3.46 -5.80 14.60
C LEU A 228 -2.47 -5.16 15.58
N ILE A 229 -2.27 -3.84 15.53
CA ILE A 229 -1.44 -3.12 16.50
C ILE A 229 -1.99 -3.33 17.92
N ALA A 230 -3.29 -3.11 18.12
CA ALA A 230 -3.95 -3.31 19.41
C ALA A 230 -3.89 -4.77 19.90
N GLY A 231 -3.93 -5.74 18.99
CA GLY A 231 -3.82 -7.16 19.34
C GLY A 231 -2.40 -7.63 19.66
N LEU A 232 -1.37 -7.02 19.06
CA LEU A 232 0.03 -7.49 19.15
C LEU A 232 0.87 -6.69 20.16
N ASP A 233 0.65 -5.38 20.26
CA ASP A 233 1.43 -4.49 21.13
C ASP A 233 0.62 -3.27 21.63
N LEU A 234 -0.50 -3.52 22.30
CA LEU A 234 -1.35 -2.47 22.86
C LEU A 234 -0.60 -1.51 23.79
N VAL A 235 0.25 -2.05 24.68
CA VAL A 235 1.00 -1.25 25.65
C VAL A 235 1.98 -0.32 24.95
N GLY A 236 2.64 -0.79 23.87
CA GLY A 236 3.50 0.08 23.06
C GLY A 236 2.73 1.19 22.35
N ALA A 237 1.50 0.91 21.90
CA ALA A 237 0.70 1.83 21.09
C ALA A 237 -0.25 2.74 21.90
N GLU A 238 -0.46 2.49 23.20
CA GLU A 238 -1.52 3.16 23.97
C GLU A 238 -1.40 4.69 23.95
N LYS A 239 -0.17 5.22 24.07
CA LYS A 239 0.10 6.66 24.05
C LYS A 239 -0.22 7.27 22.68
N ASP A 240 0.12 6.57 21.61
CA ASP A 240 -0.14 7.06 20.24
C ASP A 240 -1.63 6.99 19.90
N PHE A 241 -2.33 5.95 20.36
CA PHE A 241 -3.79 5.84 20.20
C PHE A 241 -4.53 6.96 20.92
N VAL A 242 -4.14 7.28 22.17
CA VAL A 242 -4.68 8.43 22.91
C VAL A 242 -4.34 9.74 22.18
N GLY A 243 -3.06 9.95 21.84
CA GLY A 243 -2.61 11.19 21.20
C GLY A 243 -3.25 11.45 19.84
N ALA A 244 -3.59 10.39 19.10
CA ALA A 244 -4.27 10.48 17.81
C ALA A 244 -5.81 10.48 17.90
N GLY A 245 -6.38 10.30 19.09
CA GLY A 245 -7.83 10.27 19.31
C GLY A 245 -8.52 9.07 18.66
N LEU A 246 -7.90 7.89 18.72
CA LEU A 246 -8.44 6.68 18.10
C LEU A 246 -9.86 6.38 18.60
N VAL A 247 -10.10 6.47 19.90
CA VAL A 247 -11.41 6.14 20.50
C VAL A 247 -12.52 7.05 19.96
N GLN A 248 -12.25 8.34 19.80
CA GLN A 248 -13.20 9.30 19.24
C GLN A 248 -13.48 9.02 17.76
N VAL A 249 -12.45 8.63 17.00
CA VAL A 249 -12.61 8.18 15.60
C VAL A 249 -13.52 6.95 15.51
N LEU A 250 -13.29 5.92 16.33
CA LEU A 250 -14.10 4.71 16.34
C LEU A 250 -15.56 5.00 16.72
N HIS A 251 -15.78 5.87 17.71
CA HIS A 251 -17.13 6.31 18.08
C HIS A 251 -17.85 6.97 16.91
N LYS A 252 -17.17 7.88 16.20
CA LYS A 252 -17.73 8.57 15.03
C LYS A 252 -18.11 7.58 13.92
N LEU A 253 -17.23 6.63 13.59
CA LEU A 253 -17.48 5.62 12.56
C LEU A 253 -18.64 4.69 12.90
N LEU A 254 -18.80 4.33 14.17
CA LEU A 254 -19.94 3.53 14.61
C LEU A 254 -21.26 4.30 14.59
N SER A 255 -21.21 5.59 14.94
CA SER A 255 -22.37 6.48 15.00
C SER A 255 -22.89 6.90 13.62
N ASP A 256 -22.04 6.88 12.60
CA ASP A 256 -22.40 7.26 11.24
C ASP A 256 -23.16 6.14 10.53
N GLU A 257 -24.43 6.36 10.18
CA GLU A 257 -25.29 5.39 9.48
C GLU A 257 -24.76 5.03 8.08
N MET A 258 -23.99 5.92 7.44
CA MET A 258 -23.43 5.70 6.10
C MET A 258 -22.15 4.86 6.12
N SER A 259 -21.58 4.60 7.29
CA SER A 259 -20.37 3.79 7.42
C SER A 259 -20.65 2.33 7.03
N ALA A 260 -19.78 1.78 6.19
CA ALA A 260 -19.93 0.43 5.67
C ALA A 260 -19.93 -0.64 6.79
N PRO A 261 -20.60 -1.80 6.57
CA PRO A 261 -20.66 -2.87 7.58
C PRO A 261 -19.29 -3.32 8.09
N GLU A 262 -18.29 -3.42 7.21
CA GLU A 262 -16.92 -3.83 7.54
C GLU A 262 -16.22 -2.81 8.45
N VAL A 263 -16.46 -1.52 8.21
CA VAL A 263 -15.92 -0.40 9.02
C VAL A 263 -16.52 -0.46 10.43
N LYS A 264 -17.83 -0.68 10.54
CA LYS A 264 -18.51 -0.85 11.83
C LYS A 264 -18.00 -2.08 12.57
N TYR A 265 -17.90 -3.22 11.87
CA TYR A 265 -17.40 -4.47 12.43
C TYR A 265 -15.97 -4.30 12.99
N ASN A 266 -15.04 -3.79 12.18
CA ASN A 266 -13.66 -3.61 12.60
C ASN A 266 -13.53 -2.59 13.74
N SER A 267 -14.35 -1.54 13.74
CA SER A 267 -14.35 -0.57 14.83
C SER A 267 -14.72 -1.21 16.17
N MET A 268 -15.73 -2.08 16.18
CA MET A 268 -16.14 -2.83 17.38
C MET A 268 -15.05 -3.81 17.86
N VAL A 269 -14.35 -4.46 16.93
CA VAL A 269 -13.22 -5.35 17.26
C VAL A 269 -12.09 -4.56 17.94
N ILE A 270 -11.75 -3.37 17.41
CA ILE A 270 -10.71 -2.52 17.99
C ILE A 270 -11.13 -2.02 19.38
N ILE A 271 -12.38 -1.59 19.56
CA ILE A 271 -12.91 -1.18 20.87
C ILE A 271 -12.70 -2.28 21.91
N CYS A 272 -13.07 -3.52 21.57
CA CYS A 272 -12.84 -4.66 22.45
C CYS A 272 -11.36 -4.83 22.81
N ALA A 273 -10.45 -4.63 21.86
CA ALA A 273 -9.02 -4.75 22.11
C ALA A 273 -8.48 -3.64 23.01
N VAL A 274 -8.82 -2.37 22.74
CA VAL A 274 -8.26 -1.21 23.45
C VAL A 274 -8.75 -1.09 24.90
N MET A 275 -9.86 -1.73 25.26
CA MET A 275 -10.32 -1.84 26.65
C MET A 275 -9.30 -2.54 27.57
N GLY A 276 -8.31 -3.25 27.01
CA GLY A 276 -7.18 -3.80 27.77
C GLY A 276 -6.18 -2.76 28.28
N SER A 277 -6.24 -1.50 27.84
CA SER A 277 -5.39 -0.40 28.32
C SER A 277 -6.22 0.56 29.18
N GLU A 278 -5.73 0.88 30.39
CA GLU A 278 -6.40 1.80 31.30
C GLU A 278 -6.70 3.18 30.69
N PRO A 279 -5.77 3.89 30.01
CA PRO A 279 -6.07 5.22 29.47
C PRO A 279 -7.13 5.17 28.36
N LEU A 280 -7.04 4.21 27.43
CA LEU A 280 -8.04 4.06 26.35
C LEU A 280 -9.40 3.59 26.89
N HIS A 281 -9.41 2.74 27.92
CA HIS A 281 -10.66 2.32 28.56
C HIS A 281 -11.38 3.52 29.20
N LYS A 282 -10.65 4.44 29.85
CA LYS A 282 -11.23 5.69 30.35
C LYS A 282 -11.84 6.56 29.25
N GLU A 283 -11.21 6.64 28.07
CA GLU A 283 -11.80 7.34 26.91
C GLU A 283 -13.07 6.66 26.41
N VAL A 284 -13.10 5.32 26.38
CA VAL A 284 -14.30 4.55 26.00
C VAL A 284 -15.44 4.80 26.98
N GLN A 285 -15.17 4.83 28.30
CA GLN A 285 -16.18 5.15 29.32
C GLN A 285 -16.69 6.60 29.22
N GLY A 286 -15.88 7.51 28.69
CA GLY A 286 -16.25 8.91 28.47
C GLY A 286 -17.19 9.16 27.28
N LEU A 287 -17.45 8.15 26.44
CA LEU A 287 -18.30 8.25 25.25
C LEU A 287 -19.47 7.27 25.33
N ALA A 288 -20.56 7.58 24.62
CA ALA A 288 -21.80 6.79 24.63
C ALA A 288 -21.72 5.53 23.75
N PHE A 289 -20.64 4.74 23.87
CA PHE A 289 -20.46 3.52 23.07
C PHE A 289 -21.53 2.47 23.30
N ILE A 290 -22.01 2.32 24.54
CA ILE A 290 -23.08 1.36 24.85
C ILE A 290 -24.30 1.69 24.00
N ASP A 291 -24.79 2.94 24.03
CA ASP A 291 -25.97 3.36 23.26
C ASP A 291 -25.80 3.15 21.75
N VAL A 292 -24.62 3.47 21.21
CA VAL A 292 -24.31 3.29 19.78
C VAL A 292 -24.28 1.81 19.41
N VAL A 293 -23.60 0.97 20.19
CA VAL A 293 -23.46 -0.46 19.94
C VAL A 293 -24.79 -1.20 20.13
N SER A 294 -25.61 -0.83 21.12
CA SER A 294 -26.94 -1.40 21.32
C SER A 294 -27.84 -1.23 20.09
N LYS A 295 -27.79 -0.06 19.43
CA LYS A 295 -28.52 0.18 18.17
C LYS A 295 -28.05 -0.73 17.04
N LEU A 296 -26.76 -1.05 16.99
CA LEU A 296 -26.20 -1.92 15.96
C LEU A 296 -26.59 -3.40 16.12
N ARG A 297 -27.17 -3.81 17.25
CA ARG A 297 -27.68 -5.18 17.43
C ARG A 297 -28.84 -5.52 16.50
N SER A 298 -29.60 -4.54 16.05
CA SER A 298 -30.66 -4.72 15.05
C SER A 298 -30.20 -4.40 13.62
N HIS A 299 -28.89 -4.25 13.38
CA HIS A 299 -28.36 -3.96 12.05
C HIS A 299 -28.66 -5.10 11.05
N GLU A 300 -29.01 -4.74 9.81
CA GLU A 300 -29.39 -5.69 8.76
C GLU A 300 -28.29 -6.72 8.45
N ASN A 301 -27.03 -6.28 8.47
CA ASN A 301 -25.86 -7.15 8.36
C ASN A 301 -25.69 -7.99 9.63
N LYS A 302 -25.87 -9.32 9.49
CA LYS A 302 -25.79 -10.27 10.59
C LYS A 302 -24.44 -10.30 11.31
N THR A 303 -23.34 -10.09 10.58
CA THR A 303 -21.99 -10.05 11.16
C THR A 303 -21.84 -8.83 12.08
N VAL A 304 -22.35 -7.67 11.65
CA VAL A 304 -22.38 -6.45 12.48
C VAL A 304 -23.26 -6.64 13.70
N SER A 305 -24.49 -7.12 13.53
CA SER A 305 -25.43 -7.38 14.63
C SER A 305 -24.87 -8.35 15.68
N HIS A 306 -24.23 -9.42 15.22
CA HIS A 306 -23.58 -10.40 16.11
C HIS A 306 -22.41 -9.77 16.88
N GLN A 307 -21.50 -9.08 16.18
CA GLN A 307 -20.36 -8.41 16.80
C GLN A 307 -20.78 -7.31 17.78
N ALA A 308 -21.88 -6.60 17.49
CA ALA A 308 -22.44 -5.61 18.39
C ALA A 308 -22.90 -6.22 19.71
N SER A 309 -23.54 -7.40 19.66
CA SER A 309 -23.95 -8.10 20.88
C SER A 309 -22.75 -8.51 21.74
N LEU A 310 -21.67 -9.00 21.13
CA LEU A 310 -20.43 -9.34 21.85
C LEU A 310 -19.75 -8.09 22.45
N THR A 311 -19.75 -7.00 21.70
CA THR A 311 -19.10 -5.74 22.11
C THR A 311 -19.86 -5.08 23.26
N GLU A 312 -21.20 -5.07 23.21
CA GLU A 312 -22.05 -4.58 24.31
C GLU A 312 -21.84 -5.38 25.60
N GLN A 313 -21.78 -6.72 25.52
CA GLN A 313 -21.50 -7.58 26.67
C GLN A 313 -20.14 -7.25 27.31
N ARG A 314 -19.12 -6.98 26.47
CA ARG A 314 -17.79 -6.64 26.97
C ARG A 314 -17.76 -5.26 27.62
N LEU A 315 -18.40 -4.26 27.00
CA LEU A 315 -18.51 -2.90 27.53
C LEU A 315 -19.21 -2.91 28.89
N THR A 316 -20.34 -3.62 29.00
CA THR A 316 -21.11 -3.70 30.26
C THR A 316 -20.39 -4.47 31.37
N ALA A 317 -19.62 -5.51 31.05
CA ALA A 317 -18.86 -6.28 32.04
C ALA A 317 -17.67 -5.53 32.64
N GLN A 318 -17.18 -4.48 31.97
CA GLN A 318 -16.02 -3.67 32.38
C GLN A 318 -16.39 -2.22 32.72
N SER A 319 -17.70 -1.89 32.70
CA SER A 319 -18.25 -0.60 33.15
C SER A 319 -18.17 -0.43 34.66
#